data_AF-A0A0B0PXS1-F1
#
_entry.id   AF-A0A0B0PXS1-F1
#
_cell.length_a   1.000
_cell.length_b   1.000
_cell.length_c   1.000
_cell.angle_alpha   90.00
_cell.angle_beta   90.00
_cell.angle_gamma   90.00
#
_symmetry.space_group_name_H-M   'P 1'
#
loop_
_entity.id
_entity.type
_entity.pdbx_description
1 polymer ?
#
loop_
_entity_poly.entity_id
_entity_poly.type
_entity_poly.pdbx_seq_one_letter_code
_entity_poly.pdbx_strand_id
1 'polypeptide(L)' 'MVQMAQMVCGSCRQLFSYPEGTRQDKCSCCETVNFVLEGFFLLLMSVSCV' A
#
# COMPACT_ATOMS: atom_id res chain seq x y z
N MET A 1 10.59 17.88 3.77
CA MET A 1 10.71 16.96 2.62
C MET A 1 9.82 15.77 2.95
N VAL A 2 8.73 15.57 2.22
CA VAL A 2 7.82 14.43 2.48
C VAL A 2 8.44 13.20 1.81
N GLN A 3 8.67 12.16 2.59
CA GLN A 3 9.23 10.90 2.12
C GLN A 3 8.09 10.08 1.49
N MET A 4 8.37 9.36 0.40
CA MET A 4 7.35 8.66 -0.40
C MET A 4 7.66 7.17 -0.39
N ALA A 5 6.69 6.35 -0.02
CA ALA A 5 6.79 4.90 -0.07
C ALA A 5 5.91 4.35 -1.20
N GLN A 6 6.13 3.08 -1.54
CA GLN A 6 5.39 2.37 -2.57
C GLN A 6 4.65 1.18 -1.95
N MET A 7 3.41 0.95 -2.39
CA MET A 7 2.66 -0.25 -2.04
C MET A 7 1.82 -0.74 -3.20
N VAL A 8 1.38 -2.00 -3.13
CA VAL A 8 0.48 -2.60 -4.11
C VAL A 8 -0.95 -2.59 -3.55
N CYS A 9 -1.93 -2.24 -4.38
CA CYS A 9 -3.33 -2.29 -4.01
C CYS A 9 -3.81 -3.75 -3.83
N GLY A 10 -4.46 -4.07 -2.71
CA GLY A 10 -5.03 -5.41 -2.50
C GLY A 10 -6.15 -5.79 -3.46
N SER A 11 -6.88 -4.79 -3.99
CA SER A 11 -8.02 -5.01 -4.90
C SER A 11 -7.60 -5.12 -6.37
N CYS A 12 -6.96 -4.07 -6.91
CA CYS A 12 -6.59 -4.03 -8.32
C CYS A 12 -5.13 -4.44 -8.60
N ARG A 13 -4.34 -4.75 -7.57
CA ARG A 13 -2.91 -5.13 -7.67
C ARG A 13 -2.04 -4.08 -8.37
N GLN A 14 -2.52 -2.83 -8.43
CA GLN A 14 -1.78 -1.70 -8.98
C GLN A 14 -0.79 -1.19 -7.94
N LEU A 15 0.45 -0.93 -8.37
CA LEU A 15 1.45 -0.27 -7.56
C LEU A 15 1.17 1.24 -7.54
N PHE A 16 1.15 1.85 -6.35
CA PHE A 16 1.00 3.29 -6.21
C PHE A 16 1.87 3.83 -5.06
N SER A 17 2.21 5.11 -5.14
CA SER A 17 3.04 5.81 -4.16
C SER A 17 2.19 6.56 -3.15
N TYR A 18 2.54 6.47 -1.86
CA TYR A 18 1.88 7.18 -0.77
C TYR A 18 2.91 7.93 0.09
N PRO A 19 2.51 9.00 0.80
CA PRO A 19 3.42 9.68 1.71
C PRO A 19 3.71 8.84 2.95
N GLU A 20 4.99 8.66 3.28
CA GLU A 20 5.40 7.94 4.48
C GLU A 20 4.81 8.61 5.74
N GLY A 21 4.27 7.78 6.64
CA GLY A 21 3.57 8.24 7.84
C GLY A 21 2.06 8.47 7.68
N THR A 22 1.47 8.26 6.49
CA THR A 22 0.01 8.17 6.39
C THR A 22 -0.49 6.79 6.81
N ARG A 23 -1.56 6.77 7.61
CA ARG A 23 -2.19 5.51 8.09
C ARG A 23 -3.02 4.83 7.02
N GLN A 24 -3.45 5.59 6.03
CA GLN A 24 -4.41 5.18 5.02
C GLN A 24 -4.24 6.05 3.80
N ASP A 25 -4.37 5.45 2.63
CA ASP A 25 -4.39 6.13 1.35
C ASP A 25 -5.39 5.45 0.40
N LYS A 26 -5.89 6.16 -0.60
CA LYS A 26 -6.92 5.69 -1.53
C LYS A 26 -6.27 5.41 -2.87
N CYS A 27 -6.40 4.17 -3.33
CA CYS A 27 -5.89 3.79 -4.64
C CYS A 27 -6.52 4.64 -5.75
N SER A 28 -5.70 5.30 -6.56
CA SER A 28 -6.18 6.18 -7.65
C SER A 28 -6.86 5.42 -8.80
N CYS A 29 -6.72 4.09 -8.85
CA CYS A 29 -7.26 3.27 -9.93
C CYS A 29 -8.66 2.71 -9.60
N CYS A 30 -8.84 2.15 -8.39
CA CYS A 30 -10.08 1.47 -8.00
C CYS A 30 -10.77 2.14 -6.82
N GLU A 31 -10.26 3.28 -6.36
CA GLU A 31 -10.79 4.03 -5.22
C GLU A 31 -10.84 3.25 -3.90
N THR A 32 -10.20 2.08 -3.86
CA THR A 32 -10.11 1.26 -2.66
C THR A 32 -9.23 1.96 -1.64
N VAL A 33 -9.78 2.08 -0.43
CA VAL A 33 -9.05 2.49 0.75
C VAL A 33 -8.05 1.39 1.14
N ASN A 34 -6.78 1.74 1.18
CA ASN A 34 -5.71 0.85 1.61
C ASN A 34 -5.15 1.34 2.95
N PHE A 35 -5.09 0.43 3.93
CA PHE A 35 -4.59 0.74 5.26
C PHE A 35 -3.12 0.36 5.35
N VAL A 36 -2.27 1.33 5.66
CA VAL A 36 -0.84 1.13 5.83
C VAL A 36 -0.60 0.74 7.28
N LEU A 37 -0.53 -0.58 7.53
CA LEU A 37 -0.05 -1.10 8.81
C LEU A 37 1.47 -1.27 8.72
N GLU A 38 2.20 -0.37 9.37
CA GLU A 38 3.67 -0.22 9.43
C GLU A 38 4.46 -1.46 9.96
N GLY A 39 3.88 -2.66 9.91
CA GLY A 39 4.56 -3.88 10.37
C GLY A 39 4.22 -5.16 9.62
N PHE A 40 3.21 -5.19 8.73
CA PHE A 40 2.70 -6.46 8.22
C PHE A 40 2.56 -6.55 6.69
N PHE A 41 2.48 -5.43 5.96
CA PHE A 41 2.23 -5.48 4.51
C PHE A 41 3.43 -5.99 3.69
N LEU A 42 4.67 -5.64 4.08
CA LEU A 42 5.88 -6.24 3.48
C LEU A 42 5.98 -7.75 3.73
N LEU A 43 5.45 -8.25 4.86
CA LEU A 43 5.40 -9.68 5.18
C LEU A 43 4.20 -10.40 4.53
N LEU A 44 3.10 -9.71 4.23
CA LEU A 44 1.95 -10.33 3.56
C LEU A 44 2.10 -10.43 2.03
N MET A 45 2.85 -9.52 1.41
CA MET A 45 3.17 -9.60 -0.02
C MET A 45 4.13 -10.75 -0.36
N SER A 46 4.93 -11.23 0.61
CA SER A 46 5.71 -12.46 0.47
C SER A 46 4.90 -13.73 0.77
N VAL A 47 3.80 -13.64 1.53
CA VAL A 47 2.93 -14.79 1.84
C VAL A 47 1.90 -15.06 0.74
N SER A 48 1.66 -14.13 -0.19
CA SER A 48 0.79 -14.35 -1.38
C SER A 48 1.54 -14.82 -2.64
N CYS A 49 2.86 -15.09 -2.53
CA CYS A 49 3.66 -15.68 -3.63
C CYS A 49 4.13 -17.11 -3.31
N VAL A 50 3.31 -17.85 -2.54
CA VAL A 50 3.29 -19.31 -2.50
C VAL A 50 1.86 -19.76 -2.77
#